data_AF-A0A965Z151-F1
#
_entry.id   AF-A0A965Z151-F1
#
_cell.length_a   1.000
_cell.length_b   1.000
_cell.length_c   1.000
_cell.angle_alpha   90.00
_cell.angle_beta   90.00
_cell.angle_gamma   90.00
#
_symmetry.space_group_name_H-M   'P 1'
#
loop_
_entity.id
_entity.type
_entity.pdbx_description
1 polymer ?
#
loop_
_entity_poly.entity_id
_entity_poly.type
_entity_poly.pdbx_seq_one_letter_code
_entity_poly.pdbx_strand_id
1 'polypeptide(L)'
;MKNYPKIGIRPVIDARQGGVRESLEEKTMNLARAVAELISSHLKNGDGSPVECVIADNTIGRVGESAACAEKFERAGVGSTITVTSCWCYGTETMDMNPHYPKAVWGFNGTERPGAVYLAAVLAAHAQKGLPAFGI
;
A
#
# COMPACT_ATOMS: atom_id res chain seq x y z
N MET A 1 17.19 -5.15 21.98
CA MET A 1 16.86 -4.06 21.03
C MET A 1 15.38 -3.75 21.19
N LYS A 2 14.98 -2.47 21.20
CA LYS A 2 13.55 -2.11 21.21
C LYS A 2 12.95 -2.50 19.87
N ASN A 3 11.78 -3.14 19.89
CA ASN A 3 11.06 -3.49 18.67
C ASN A 3 10.11 -2.34 18.32
N TYR A 4 10.47 -1.55 17.30
CA TYR A 4 9.63 -0.44 16.83
C TYR A 4 8.66 -0.92 15.75
N PRO A 5 7.43 -0.38 15.69
CA PRO A 5 6.49 -0.74 14.65
C PRO A 5 7.02 -0.29 13.28
N LYS A 6 6.87 -1.15 12.28
CA LYS A 6 7.26 -0.86 10.89
C LYS A 6 6.09 -0.27 10.10
N ILE A 7 6.39 0.42 9.00
CA ILE A 7 5.38 0.89 8.05
C ILE A 7 5.26 -0.11 6.89
N GLY A 8 4.09 -0.68 6.70
CA GLY A 8 3.80 -1.61 5.61
C GLY A 8 3.42 -0.86 4.33
N ILE A 9 4.08 -1.13 3.21
CA ILE A 9 3.79 -0.49 1.92
C ILE A 9 3.17 -1.50 0.95
N ARG A 10 1.96 -1.19 0.49
CA ARG A 10 1.09 -2.07 -0.32
C ARG A 10 1.02 -1.55 -1.77
N PRO A 11 1.87 -2.01 -2.69
CA PRO A 11 1.75 -1.67 -4.12
C PRO A 11 0.55 -2.39 -4.74
N VAL A 12 -0.54 -1.69 -5.01
CA VAL A 12 -1.75 -2.27 -5.63
C VAL A 12 -1.79 -1.98 -7.12
N ILE A 13 -2.26 -2.94 -7.92
CA ILE A 13 -2.16 -2.93 -9.38
C ILE A 13 -3.45 -3.41 -10.06
N ASP A 14 -3.67 -3.01 -11.32
CA ASP A 14 -4.68 -3.63 -12.17
C ASP A 14 -4.30 -5.09 -12.46
N ALA A 15 -5.17 -6.03 -12.09
CA ALA A 15 -4.85 -7.46 -12.21
C ALA A 15 -5.09 -8.04 -13.62
N ARG A 16 -5.56 -7.25 -14.60
CA ARG A 16 -5.79 -7.74 -15.97
C ARG A 16 -4.46 -8.13 -16.61
N GLN A 17 -4.34 -9.40 -16.95
CA GLN A 17 -3.18 -9.93 -17.67
C GLN A 17 -3.31 -9.71 -19.17
N GLY A 18 -2.28 -10.07 -19.93
CA GLY A 18 -2.26 -9.91 -21.39
C GLY A 18 -1.75 -8.53 -21.83
N GLY A 19 -0.92 -7.90 -21.00
CA GLY A 19 -0.20 -6.67 -21.32
C GLY A 19 -0.55 -5.49 -20.40
N VAL A 20 -1.69 -5.53 -19.69
CA VAL A 20 -2.08 -4.42 -18.81
C VAL A 20 -1.26 -4.44 -17.52
N ARG A 21 -1.37 -5.50 -16.72
CA ARG A 21 -0.64 -5.66 -15.45
C ARG A 21 0.87 -5.60 -15.68
N GLU A 22 1.35 -6.35 -16.66
CA GLU A 22 2.77 -6.48 -16.99
C GLU A 22 3.41 -5.13 -17.32
N SER A 23 2.67 -4.23 -17.97
CA SER A 23 3.14 -2.86 -18.28
C SER A 23 3.21 -1.92 -17.06
N LEU A 24 2.65 -2.31 -15.91
CA LEU A 24 2.48 -1.48 -14.73
C LEU A 24 3.28 -1.98 -13.51
N GLU A 25 3.80 -3.21 -13.54
CA GLU A 25 4.52 -3.85 -12.44
C GLU A 25 5.67 -2.98 -11.94
N GLU A 26 6.58 -2.60 -12.84
CA GLU A 26 7.77 -1.84 -12.49
C GLU A 26 7.41 -0.47 -11.91
N LYS A 27 6.53 0.27 -12.58
CA LYS A 27 6.09 1.60 -12.12
C LYS A 27 5.44 1.52 -10.73
N THR A 28 4.57 0.54 -10.51
CA THR A 28 3.84 0.38 -9.24
C THR A 28 4.79 -0.01 -8.10
N MET A 29 5.73 -0.91 -8.34
CA MET A 29 6.73 -1.28 -7.35
C MET A 29 7.73 -0.14 -7.06
N ASN A 30 8.09 0.65 -8.07
CA ASN A 30 8.96 1.81 -7.89
C ASN A 30 8.30 2.91 -7.04
N LEU A 31 6.98 3.10 -7.13
CA LEU A 31 6.25 3.97 -6.20
C LEU A 31 6.39 3.48 -4.75
N ALA A 32 6.22 2.18 -4.51
CA ALA A 32 6.38 1.61 -3.17
C ALA A 32 7.80 1.79 -2.62
N ARG A 33 8.83 1.57 -3.46
CA ARG A 33 10.23 1.80 -3.09
C ARG A 33 10.50 3.28 -2.78
N ALA A 34 9.96 4.19 -3.59
CA ALA A 34 10.12 5.63 -3.36
C ALA A 34 9.50 6.09 -2.03
N VAL A 35 8.32 5.57 -1.68
CA VAL A 35 7.70 5.83 -0.36
C VAL A 35 8.55 5.25 0.78
N ALA A 36 9.06 4.02 0.61
CA ALA A 36 9.92 3.40 1.62
C ALA A 36 11.19 4.21 1.87
N GLU A 37 11.84 4.67 0.80
CA GLU A 37 13.04 5.49 0.85
C GLU A 37 12.76 6.84 1.50
N LEU A 38 11.70 7.53 1.08
CA LEU A 38 11.30 8.82 1.67
C LEU A 38 11.13 8.71 3.19
N ILE A 39 10.39 7.70 3.66
CA ILE A 39 10.16 7.48 5.08
C ILE A 39 11.47 7.16 5.80
N SER A 40 12.22 6.17 5.30
CA SER A 40 13.40 5.65 5.99
C SER A 40 14.55 6.67 6.04
N SER A 41 14.64 7.56 5.04
CA SER A 41 15.68 8.61 4.98
C SER A 41 15.34 9.86 5.81
N HIS A 42 14.07 10.12 6.13
CA HIS A 42 13.64 11.37 6.79
C HIS A 42 13.06 11.17 8.20
N LEU A 43 12.54 9.99 8.53
CA LEU A 43 11.90 9.72 9.82
C LEU A 43 12.75 8.82 10.71
N LYS A 44 12.72 9.12 12.01
CA LYS A 44 13.46 8.38 13.04
C LYS A 44 12.52 7.93 14.15
N ASN A 45 12.82 6.78 14.73
CA ASN A 45 12.23 6.30 15.97
C ASN A 45 12.71 7.13 17.16
N GLY A 46 12.09 6.93 18.33
CA GLY A 46 12.44 7.66 19.56
C GLY A 46 13.88 7.42 20.06
N ASP A 47 14.58 6.41 19.56
CA ASP A 47 16.01 6.17 19.85
C ASP A 47 16.95 6.72 18.77
N GLY A 48 16.42 7.39 17.75
CA GLY A 48 17.18 7.97 16.64
C GLY A 48 17.46 7.01 15.49
N SER A 49 17.09 5.73 15.59
CA SER A 49 17.19 4.79 14.45
C SER A 49 16.20 5.16 13.34
N PRO A 50 16.53 4.94 12.05
CA PRO A 50 15.58 5.14 10.95
C PRO A 50 14.29 4.32 11.12
N VAL A 51 13.16 4.88 10.72
CA VAL A 51 11.90 4.10 10.63
C VAL A 51 12.04 3.04 9.55
N GLU A 52 11.70 1.79 9.89
CA GLU A 52 11.75 0.68 8.94
C GLU A 52 10.45 0.56 8.14
N CYS A 53 10.58 0.25 6.84
CA CYS A 53 9.46 -0.07 5.97
C CYS A 53 9.49 -1.54 5.53
N VAL A 54 8.31 -2.12 5.32
CA VAL A 54 8.13 -3.47 4.78
C VAL A 54 7.26 -3.38 3.54
N ILE A 55 7.80 -3.67 2.37
CA ILE A 55 7.03 -3.69 1.11
C ILE A 55 6.44 -5.10 0.92
N ALA A 56 5.22 -5.20 0.37
CA ALA A 56 4.67 -6.49 -0.07
C ALA A 56 5.62 -7.20 -1.06
N ASP A 57 5.66 -8.54 -1.04
CA ASP A 57 6.58 -9.29 -1.92
C ASP A 57 6.26 -9.11 -3.41
N ASN A 58 4.97 -8.98 -3.72
CA ASN A 58 4.46 -8.77 -5.07
C ASN A 58 3.50 -7.58 -5.09
N THR A 59 3.17 -7.09 -6.28
CA THR A 59 2.03 -6.20 -6.47
C THR A 59 0.72 -6.92 -6.17
N ILE A 60 -0.28 -6.17 -5.70
CA ILE A 60 -1.55 -6.68 -5.20
C ILE A 60 -2.65 -6.30 -6.18
N GLY A 61 -3.06 -7.26 -7.02
CA GLY A 61 -4.17 -7.11 -7.95
C GLY A 61 -5.44 -7.83 -7.50
N ARG A 62 -5.32 -8.90 -6.69
CA ARG A 62 -6.43 -9.72 -6.21
C ARG A 62 -6.33 -10.04 -4.72
N VAL A 63 -7.42 -10.56 -4.16
CA VAL A 63 -7.54 -10.87 -2.72
C VAL A 63 -6.48 -11.84 -2.20
N GLY A 64 -6.02 -12.80 -3.02
CA GLY A 64 -4.96 -13.73 -2.61
C GLY A 64 -3.63 -13.03 -2.30
N GLU A 65 -3.25 -12.05 -3.13
CA GLU A 65 -2.05 -11.24 -2.92
C GLU A 65 -2.23 -10.28 -1.73
N SER A 66 -3.46 -9.77 -1.54
CA SER A 66 -3.82 -8.94 -0.38
C SER A 66 -3.65 -9.72 0.93
N ALA A 67 -4.10 -10.97 0.97
CA ALA A 67 -3.96 -11.85 2.12
C ALA A 67 -2.49 -12.20 2.41
N ALA A 68 -1.70 -12.56 1.38
CA ALA A 68 -0.28 -12.83 1.53
C ALA A 68 0.50 -11.61 2.06
N CYS A 69 0.15 -10.40 1.59
CA CYS A 69 0.70 -9.15 2.10
C CYS A 69 0.36 -8.95 3.60
N ALA A 70 -0.88 -9.22 4.00
CA ALA A 70 -1.31 -9.08 5.39
C ALA A 70 -0.54 -10.05 6.31
N GLU A 71 -0.39 -11.31 5.89
CA GLU A 71 0.36 -12.34 6.63
C GLU A 71 1.84 -11.95 6.81
N LYS A 72 2.48 -11.41 5.75
CA LYS A 72 3.84 -10.86 5.84
C LYS A 72 3.91 -9.72 6.85
N PHE A 73 2.97 -8.79 6.80
CA PHE A 73 2.98 -7.58 7.63
C PHE A 73 2.77 -7.90 9.11
N GLU A 74 1.89 -8.85 9.42
CA GLU A 74 1.70 -9.34 10.78
C GLU A 74 2.99 -9.95 11.35
N ARG A 75 3.63 -10.85 10.61
CA ARG A 75 4.92 -11.44 11.02
C ARG A 75 6.05 -10.41 11.17
N ALA A 76 6.02 -9.34 10.36
CA ALA A 76 7.05 -8.32 10.34
C ALA A 76 6.87 -7.22 11.42
N GLY A 77 5.79 -7.26 12.21
CA GLY A 77 5.50 -6.23 13.21
C GLY A 77 5.13 -4.87 12.61
N VAL A 78 4.41 -4.88 11.48
CA VAL A 78 3.87 -3.65 10.88
C VAL A 78 2.80 -3.05 11.81
N GLY A 79 2.87 -1.73 12.04
CA GLY A 79 1.89 -1.01 12.86
C GLY A 79 0.97 -0.05 12.09
N SER A 80 1.28 0.25 10.82
CA SER A 80 0.47 1.09 9.93
C SER A 80 0.72 0.73 8.46
N THR A 81 -0.22 1.07 7.57
CA THR A 81 -0.10 0.75 6.15
C THR A 81 -0.23 1.98 5.25
N ILE A 82 0.54 1.98 4.16
CA ILE A 82 0.41 2.93 3.06
C ILE A 82 0.20 2.12 1.78
N THR A 83 -0.98 2.23 1.19
CA THR A 83 -1.27 1.66 -0.12
C THR A 83 -0.88 2.66 -1.20
N VAL A 84 -0.20 2.21 -2.25
CA VAL A 84 0.23 3.06 -3.37
C VAL A 84 -0.19 2.46 -4.69
N THR A 85 -0.60 3.28 -5.65
CA THR A 85 -0.83 2.82 -7.02
C THR A 85 -0.63 3.92 -8.05
N SER A 86 -0.35 3.48 -9.28
CA SER A 86 -0.38 4.34 -10.47
C SER A 86 -1.59 4.12 -11.37
N CYS A 87 -2.52 3.23 -11.01
CA CYS A 87 -3.56 2.76 -11.91
C CYS A 87 -4.89 2.43 -11.22
N TRP A 88 -5.87 1.98 -12.00
CA TRP A 88 -7.08 1.38 -11.46
C TRP A 88 -6.76 0.05 -10.76
N CYS A 89 -7.42 -0.23 -9.64
CA CYS A 89 -7.38 -1.54 -8.99
C CYS A 89 -8.77 -1.88 -8.42
N TYR A 90 -8.99 -3.15 -8.07
CA TYR A 90 -10.30 -3.64 -7.64
C TYR A 90 -10.60 -3.37 -6.16
N GLY A 91 -10.73 -2.09 -5.79
CA GLY A 91 -11.22 -1.57 -4.50
C GLY A 91 -11.19 -2.55 -3.32
N THR A 92 -12.32 -3.22 -3.06
CA THR A 92 -12.48 -4.13 -1.91
C THR A 92 -11.68 -5.42 -1.97
N GLU A 93 -11.26 -5.88 -3.16
CA GLU A 93 -10.37 -7.04 -3.29
C GLU A 93 -8.95 -6.71 -2.83
N THR A 94 -8.52 -5.46 -2.97
CA THR A 94 -7.13 -5.03 -2.74
C THR A 94 -6.95 -4.19 -1.47
N MET A 95 -8.03 -3.71 -0.85
CA MET A 95 -7.97 -2.87 0.35
C MET A 95 -7.34 -3.59 1.55
N ASP A 96 -6.81 -2.82 2.49
CA ASP A 96 -6.34 -3.32 3.79
C ASP A 96 -7.53 -3.44 4.75
N MET A 97 -7.80 -4.67 5.20
CA MET A 97 -8.93 -4.99 6.06
C MET A 97 -8.58 -5.00 7.55
N ASN A 98 -7.33 -4.69 7.94
CA ASN A 98 -6.94 -4.68 9.35
C ASN A 98 -7.74 -3.60 10.12
N PRO A 99 -8.52 -3.94 11.16
CA PRO A 99 -9.37 -2.96 11.85
C PRO A 99 -8.61 -2.01 12.77
N HIS A 100 -7.34 -2.28 13.08
CA HIS A 100 -6.58 -1.59 14.13
C HIS A 100 -5.46 -0.69 13.59
N TYR A 101 -4.95 -0.96 12.38
CA TYR A 101 -3.87 -0.15 11.81
C TYR A 101 -4.39 1.21 11.33
N PRO A 102 -3.64 2.31 11.57
CA PRO A 102 -3.74 3.50 10.75
C PRO A 102 -3.38 3.15 9.30
N LYS A 103 -4.17 3.67 8.35
CA LYS A 103 -4.04 3.36 6.93
C LYS A 103 -4.03 4.63 6.12
N ALA A 104 -3.18 4.71 5.11
CA ALA A 104 -3.25 5.74 4.07
C ALA A 104 -3.28 5.08 2.70
N VAL A 105 -3.85 5.79 1.72
CA VAL A 105 -3.84 5.42 0.32
C VAL A 105 -3.34 6.61 -0.47
N TRP A 106 -2.30 6.40 -1.29
CA TRP A 106 -1.82 7.36 -2.27
C TRP A 106 -2.13 6.89 -3.68
N GLY A 107 -2.98 7.64 -4.37
CA GLY A 107 -3.29 7.43 -5.79
C GLY A 107 -2.52 8.40 -6.66
N PHE A 108 -1.64 7.91 -7.54
CA PHE A 108 -0.88 8.78 -8.44
C PHE A 108 -1.82 9.64 -9.30
N ASN A 109 -1.65 10.96 -9.26
CA ASN A 109 -2.39 11.91 -10.08
C ASN A 109 -1.76 12.02 -11.47
N GLY A 110 -2.04 11.00 -12.30
CA GLY A 110 -1.64 10.94 -13.71
C GLY A 110 -2.85 10.69 -14.61
N THR A 111 -2.67 10.88 -15.92
CA THR A 111 -3.76 10.77 -16.90
C THR A 111 -3.77 9.43 -17.62
N GLU A 112 -2.61 8.78 -17.81
CA GLU A 112 -2.50 7.55 -18.60
C GLU A 112 -3.16 6.36 -17.92
N ARG A 113 -3.17 6.38 -16.58
CA ARG A 113 -3.75 5.34 -15.73
C ARG A 113 -4.38 5.98 -14.50
N PRO A 114 -5.59 5.54 -14.09
CA PRO A 114 -6.44 6.33 -13.21
C PRO A 114 -6.18 6.06 -11.72
N GLY A 115 -4.97 6.36 -11.22
CA GLY A 115 -4.58 6.14 -9.82
C GLY A 115 -5.46 6.88 -8.80
N ALA A 116 -5.79 8.16 -9.07
CA ALA A 116 -6.71 8.94 -8.24
C ALA A 116 -8.17 8.40 -8.26
N VAL A 117 -8.56 7.68 -9.30
CA VAL A 117 -9.90 7.03 -9.35
C VAL A 117 -9.92 5.82 -8.41
N TYR A 118 -8.85 5.01 -8.39
CA TYR A 118 -8.72 3.96 -7.39
C TYR A 118 -8.74 4.53 -5.97
N LEU A 119 -8.01 5.62 -5.72
CA LEU A 119 -8.00 6.31 -4.43
C LEU A 119 -9.41 6.64 -3.95
N ALA A 120 -10.22 7.32 -4.77
CA ALA A 120 -11.59 7.67 -4.42
C ALA A 120 -12.45 6.42 -4.17
N ALA A 121 -12.34 5.40 -5.04
CA ALA A 121 -13.12 4.16 -4.94
C ALA A 121 -12.80 3.37 -3.65
N VAL A 122 -11.52 3.21 -3.32
CA VAL A 122 -11.11 2.44 -2.14
C VAL A 122 -11.38 3.21 -0.84
N LEU A 123 -11.27 4.55 -0.83
CA LEU A 123 -11.66 5.35 0.34
C LEU A 123 -13.17 5.28 0.60
N ALA A 124 -14.00 5.25 -0.46
CA ALA A 124 -15.43 5.00 -0.32
C ALA A 124 -15.70 3.62 0.31
N ALA A 125 -14.98 2.58 -0.12
CA ALA A 125 -15.09 1.24 0.48
C ALA A 125 -14.63 1.21 1.95
N HIS A 126 -13.55 1.92 2.29
CA HIS A 126 -13.08 2.10 3.68
C HIS A 126 -14.15 2.75 4.56
N ALA A 127 -14.75 3.85 4.10
CA ALA A 127 -15.82 4.53 4.81
C ALA A 127 -17.06 3.64 4.97
N GLN A 128 -17.47 2.95 3.90
CA GLN A 128 -18.63 2.04 3.92
C GLN A 128 -18.45 0.86 4.90
N LYS A 129 -17.22 0.38 5.07
CA LYS A 129 -16.90 -0.74 5.97
C LYS A 129 -16.54 -0.32 7.39
N GLY A 130 -16.55 0.98 7.70
CA GLY A 130 -16.14 1.48 9.01
C GLY A 130 -14.65 1.25 9.31
N LEU A 131 -13.80 1.30 8.29
CA LEU A 131 -12.35 1.12 8.38
C LEU A 131 -11.64 2.41 7.93
N PRO A 132 -11.43 3.39 8.82
CA PRO A 132 -10.88 4.70 8.44
C PRO A 132 -9.53 4.58 7.71
N ALA A 133 -9.36 5.42 6.68
CA ALA A 133 -8.13 5.55 5.91
C ALA A 133 -7.94 7.00 5.43
N PHE A 134 -6.69 7.45 5.38
CA PHE A 134 -6.31 8.75 4.84
C PHE A 134 -6.14 8.70 3.31
N GLY A 135 -6.54 9.77 2.62
CA GLY A 135 -6.32 9.93 1.19
C GLY A 135 -5.20 10.90 0.88
N ILE A 136 -4.30 10.51 -0.03
CA ILE A 136 -3.14 11.27 -0.51
C ILE A 136 -3.15 11.29 -2.04
#